data_AF-A0A7V5E7W8-F1
#
_entry.id   AF-A0A7V5E7W8-F1
#
_cell.length_a   1.000
_cell.length_b   1.000
_cell.length_c   1.000
_cell.angle_alpha   90.00
_cell.angle_beta   90.00
_cell.angle_gamma   90.00
#
_symmetry.space_group_name_H-M   'P 1'
#
loop_
_entity.id
_entity.type
_entity.pdbx_description
1 polymer ?
#
loop_
_entity_poly.entity_id
_entity_poly.type
_entity_poly.pdbx_seq_one_letter_code
_entity_poly.pdbx_strand_id
1 'polypeptide(L)'
;MKQVAGIILAAGMSHRMGTVKQLLLLAEKPLLAHVLEATLASRLDKVVLVLGYEEKRIREALGLMLANPKLAVVINKRYQEGLATSLASGLKEVATDF
;
A
#
# COMPACT_ATOMS: atom_id res chain seq x y z
N MET A 1 -9.24 20.52 -13.75
CA MET A 1 -8.63 20.46 -12.40
C MET A 1 -7.42 19.54 -12.47
N LYS A 2 -6.41 19.73 -11.62
CA LYS A 2 -5.25 18.82 -11.57
C LYS A 2 -5.64 17.56 -10.79
N GLN A 3 -5.35 16.38 -11.35
CA GLN A 3 -5.53 15.11 -10.64
C GLN A 3 -4.41 14.91 -9.62
N VAL A 4 -4.70 14.24 -8.51
CA VAL A 4 -3.76 13.95 -7.42
C VAL A 4 -3.82 12.46 -7.05
N ALA A 5 -2.67 11.80 -7.11
CA ALA A 5 -2.51 10.42 -6.66
C ALA A 5 -1.79 10.33 -5.31
N GLY A 6 -2.15 9.33 -4.50
CA GLY A 6 -1.44 8.98 -3.26
C GLY A 6 -0.75 7.62 -3.38
N ILE A 7 0.46 7.49 -2.82
CA ILE A 7 1.21 6.23 -2.79
C ILE A 7 1.40 5.78 -1.35
N ILE A 8 0.91 4.59 -1.01
CA ILE A 8 1.12 3.94 0.29
C ILE A 8 2.27 2.95 0.15
N LEU A 9 3.40 3.24 0.79
CA LEU A 9 4.57 2.36 0.80
C LEU A 9 4.47 1.36 1.95
N ALA A 10 4.04 0.13 1.64
CA ALA A 10 3.80 -0.93 2.60
C ALA A 10 4.56 -2.23 2.28
N ALA A 11 5.65 -2.15 1.50
CA ALA A 11 6.43 -3.30 1.06
C ALA A 11 7.50 -3.78 2.08
N GLY A 12 7.75 -3.00 3.13
CA GLY A 12 8.86 -3.22 4.06
C GLY A 12 8.66 -4.40 5.02
N MET A 13 9.77 -5.05 5.36
CA MET A 13 9.84 -6.25 6.22
C MET A 13 9.66 -5.98 7.73
N SER A 14 9.76 -4.72 8.16
CA SER A 14 9.65 -4.34 9.58
C SER A 14 10.64 -5.05 10.54
N HIS A 15 11.85 -5.40 10.07
CA HIS A 15 12.88 -6.14 10.84
C HIS A 15 13.09 -5.66 12.28
N ARG A 16 13.15 -4.34 12.52
CA ARG A 16 13.35 -3.78 13.87
C ARG A 16 12.21 -4.10 14.84
N MET A 17 10.98 -4.25 14.35
CA MET A 17 9.82 -4.58 15.16
C MET A 17 9.61 -6.10 15.33
N GLY A 18 10.34 -6.93 14.57
CA GLY A 18 10.22 -8.40 14.60
C GLY A 18 8.90 -8.98 14.06
N THR A 19 7.98 -8.13 13.61
CA THR A 19 6.66 -8.51 13.08
C THR A 19 6.25 -7.60 11.93
N VAL A 20 5.39 -8.11 11.05
CA VAL A 20 4.86 -7.38 9.89
C VAL A 20 3.95 -6.25 10.38
N LYS A 21 4.48 -5.03 10.50
CA LYS A 21 3.78 -3.84 11.02
C LYS A 21 2.41 -3.61 10.35
N GLN A 22 2.30 -3.92 9.07
CA GLN A 22 1.10 -3.78 8.26
C GLN A 22 -0.09 -4.57 8.84
N LEU A 23 0.21 -5.73 9.46
CA LEU A 23 -0.76 -6.65 10.06
C LEU A 23 -0.93 -6.46 11.57
N LEU A 24 -0.20 -5.53 12.19
CA LEU A 24 -0.40 -5.22 13.61
C LEU A 24 -1.81 -4.69 13.83
N LEU A 25 -2.49 -5.23 14.84
CA LEU A 25 -3.84 -4.80 15.17
C LEU A 25 -3.79 -3.50 15.96
N LEU A 26 -4.53 -2.51 15.48
CA LEU A 26 -4.87 -1.29 16.19
C LEU A 26 -6.40 -1.25 16.25
N ALA A 27 -6.98 -1.22 17.45
CA ALA A 27 -8.44 -1.30 17.62
C ALA A 27 -9.06 -2.43 16.77
N GLU A 28 -8.53 -3.65 16.93
CA GLU A 28 -8.99 -4.89 16.28
C GLU A 28 -8.86 -4.95 14.75
N LYS A 29 -8.28 -3.92 14.12
CA LYS A 29 -8.11 -3.84 12.66
C LYS A 29 -6.62 -3.71 12.29
N PRO A 30 -6.15 -4.35 11.20
CA PRO A 30 -4.76 -4.19 10.75
C PRO A 30 -4.39 -2.73 10.55
N LEU A 31 -3.19 -2.34 10.97
CA LEU A 31 -2.70 -0.96 10.87
C LEU A 31 -2.76 -0.44 9.43
N LEU A 32 -2.43 -1.29 8.45
CA LEU A 32 -2.51 -0.92 7.04
C LEU A 32 -3.96 -0.69 6.57
N ALA A 33 -4.94 -1.39 7.13
CA ALA A 33 -6.34 -1.18 6.80
C ALA A 33 -6.82 0.21 7.23
N HIS A 34 -6.40 0.70 8.42
CA HIS A 34 -6.70 2.08 8.83
C HIS A 34 -6.15 3.12 7.84
N VAL A 35 -4.90 2.94 7.40
CA VAL A 35 -4.29 3.83 6.41
C VAL A 35 -5.05 3.76 5.09
N LEU A 36 -5.36 2.56 4.61
CA LEU A 36 -6.05 2.37 3.34
C LEU A 36 -7.47 2.96 3.37
N GLU A 37 -8.23 2.77 4.44
CA GLU A 37 -9.55 3.40 4.64
C GLU A 37 -9.46 4.93 4.56
N ALA A 38 -8.57 5.53 5.34
CA ALA A 38 -8.40 6.99 5.36
C ALA A 38 -7.99 7.54 3.97
N THR A 39 -7.13 6.82 3.26
CA THR A 39 -6.64 7.23 1.94
C THR A 39 -7.73 7.12 0.88
N LEU A 40 -8.53 6.03 0.90
CA LEU A 40 -9.65 5.82 -0.03
C LEU A 40 -10.83 6.78 0.21
N ALA A 41 -11.04 7.22 1.45
CA ALA A 41 -12.06 8.21 1.80
C ALA A 41 -11.65 9.67 1.46
N SER A 42 -10.41 9.88 1.03
CA SER A 42 -9.89 11.21 0.71
C SER A 42 -10.33 11.73 -0.67
N ARG A 43 -9.92 12.97 -1.00
CA ARG A 43 -10.13 13.59 -2.32
C ARG A 43 -9.14 13.13 -3.39
N LEU A 44 -8.29 12.14 -3.10
CA LEU A 44 -7.38 11.57 -4.09
C LEU A 44 -8.17 10.91 -5.22
N ASP A 45 -7.65 11.06 -6.45
CA ASP A 45 -8.23 10.47 -7.65
C ASP A 45 -7.78 9.01 -7.80
N LYS A 46 -6.53 8.72 -7.44
CA LYS A 46 -5.93 7.37 -7.44
C LYS A 46 -5.16 7.11 -6.16
N VAL A 47 -5.23 5.88 -5.67
CA VAL A 47 -4.43 5.36 -4.55
C VAL A 47 -3.62 4.17 -5.05
N VAL A 48 -2.30 4.22 -4.87
CA VAL A 48 -1.42 3.10 -5.18
C VAL A 48 -0.90 2.50 -3.89
N LEU A 49 -1.28 1.25 -3.61
CA LEU A 49 -0.73 0.48 -2.51
C LEU A 49 0.43 -0.38 -3.01
N VAL A 50 1.64 -0.08 -2.54
CA VAL A 50 2.83 -0.87 -2.86
C VAL A 50 3.10 -1.89 -1.76
N LEU A 51 3.01 -3.17 -2.10
CA LEU A 51 3.31 -4.32 -1.24
C LEU A 51 4.61 -4.99 -1.65
N GLY A 52 5.12 -5.87 -0.80
CA GLY A 52 6.38 -6.57 -0.98
C GLY A 52 6.44 -7.77 -0.03
N TYR A 53 7.16 -7.64 1.07
CA TYR A 53 7.23 -8.70 2.07
C TYR A 53 5.83 -9.09 2.57
N GLU A 54 5.55 -10.40 2.59
CA GLU A 54 4.27 -10.97 3.07
C GLU A 54 3.01 -10.45 2.34
N GLU A 55 3.15 -10.07 1.05
CA GLU A 55 2.05 -9.49 0.28
C GLU A 55 0.77 -10.34 0.29
N LYS A 56 0.89 -11.67 0.20
CA LYS A 56 -0.29 -12.57 0.18
C LYS A 56 -1.12 -12.44 1.45
N ARG A 57 -0.47 -12.56 2.61
CA ARG A 57 -1.10 -12.41 3.92
C ARG A 57 -1.68 -11.02 4.11
N ILE A 58 -0.99 -9.99 3.62
CA ILE A 58 -1.49 -8.61 3.67
C ILE A 58 -2.75 -8.47 2.81
N ARG A 59 -2.76 -9.02 1.59
CA ARG A 59 -3.92 -8.93 0.70
C ARG A 59 -5.12 -9.67 1.27
N GLU A 60 -4.91 -10.85 1.84
CA GLU A 60 -5.94 -11.61 2.56
C GLU A 60 -6.54 -10.78 3.70
N ALA A 61 -5.72 -10.12 4.51
CA ALA A 61 -6.18 -9.30 5.62
C ALA A 61 -6.93 -8.03 5.19
N LEU A 62 -6.64 -7.49 4.01
CA LEU A 62 -7.33 -6.30 3.46
C LEU A 62 -8.65 -6.65 2.74
N GLY A 63 -8.79 -7.88 2.25
CA GLY A 63 -10.05 -8.42 1.73
C GLY A 63 -10.74 -7.51 0.70
N LEU A 64 -12.03 -7.23 0.94
CA LEU A 64 -12.89 -6.46 0.01
C LEU A 64 -12.42 -5.02 -0.23
N MET A 65 -11.58 -4.45 0.64
CA MET A 65 -11.02 -3.11 0.42
C MET A 65 -10.21 -3.04 -0.87
N LEU A 66 -9.65 -4.17 -1.32
CA LEU A 66 -8.86 -4.28 -2.53
C LEU A 66 -9.69 -4.13 -3.81
N ALA A 67 -11.03 -4.22 -3.73
CA ALA A 67 -11.93 -4.07 -4.86
C ALA A 67 -12.33 -2.61 -5.13
N ASN A 68 -11.79 -1.63 -4.37
CA ASN A 68 -12.11 -0.23 -4.58
C ASN A 68 -11.60 0.25 -5.96
N PRO A 69 -12.44 0.92 -6.78
CA PRO A 69 -12.06 1.33 -8.14
C PRO A 69 -10.95 2.37 -8.20
N LYS A 70 -10.70 3.11 -7.10
CA LYS A 70 -9.60 4.08 -7.03
C LYS A 70 -8.26 3.45 -6.65
N LEU A 71 -8.24 2.16 -6.29
CA LEU A 71 -7.06 1.48 -5.76
C LEU A 71 -6.35 0.66 -6.82
N ALA A 72 -5.05 0.91 -6.98
CA ALA A 72 -4.13 -0.01 -7.65
C ALA A 72 -3.21 -0.66 -6.61
N VAL A 73 -2.97 -1.97 -6.75
CA VAL A 73 -2.05 -2.71 -5.88
C VAL A 73 -0.84 -3.14 -6.70
N VAL A 74 0.35 -2.73 -6.27
CA VAL A 74 1.62 -3.04 -6.93
C VAL A 74 2.46 -3.92 -6.02
N ILE A 75 3.01 -5.00 -6.57
CA ILE A 75 3.93 -5.89 -5.85
C ILE A 75 5.37 -5.54 -6.26
N ASN A 76 6.11 -4.86 -5.38
CA ASN A 76 7.53 -4.62 -5.57
C ASN A 76 8.33 -5.83 -5.10
N LYS A 77 8.80 -6.69 -6.02
CA LYS A 77 9.66 -7.85 -5.69
C LYS A 77 11.05 -7.45 -5.17
N ARG A 78 11.49 -6.20 -5.39
CA ARG A 78 12.80 -5.67 -4.97
C ARG A 78 12.73 -4.91 -3.65
N TYR A 79 11.76 -5.22 -2.79
CA TYR A 79 11.56 -4.52 -1.52
C TYR A 79 12.78 -4.59 -0.59
N GLN A 80 13.63 -5.61 -0.75
CA GLN A 80 14.87 -5.80 0.03
C GLN A 80 15.97 -4.80 -0.33
N GLU A 81 15.93 -4.21 -1.54
CA GLU A 81 16.88 -3.19 -2.00
C GLU A 81 16.60 -1.80 -1.40
N GLY A 82 15.52 -1.66 -0.62
CA GLY A 82 15.21 -0.45 0.15
C GLY A 82 13.93 0.27 -0.29
N LEU A 83 13.63 1.38 0.41
CA LEU A 83 12.39 2.15 0.20
C LEU A 83 12.29 2.74 -1.21
N ALA A 84 13.43 3.15 -1.79
CA ALA A 84 13.49 3.79 -3.10
C ALA A 84 12.91 2.91 -4.22
N THR A 85 13.15 1.59 -4.18
CA THR A 85 12.58 0.68 -5.19
C THR A 85 11.06 0.61 -5.10
N SER A 86 10.52 0.70 -3.88
CA SER A 86 9.06 0.71 -3.65
C SER A 86 8.43 2.01 -4.12
N LEU A 87 9.09 3.15 -3.85
CA LEU A 87 8.67 4.45 -4.36
C LEU A 87 8.69 4.48 -5.89
N ALA A 88 9.75 3.98 -6.53
CA ALA A 88 9.85 3.89 -7.98
C ALA A 88 8.74 3.02 -8.59
N SER A 89 8.42 1.87 -7.98
CA SER A 89 7.30 1.02 -8.39
C SER A 89 5.96 1.75 -8.28
N GLY A 90 5.72 2.47 -7.18
CA GLY A 90 4.49 3.26 -7.00
C GLY A 90 4.39 4.41 -8.01
N LEU A 91 5.47 5.13 -8.26
CA LEU A 91 5.51 6.23 -9.24
C LEU A 91 5.25 5.74 -10.66
N LYS A 92 5.79 4.57 -11.03
CA LYS A 92 5.55 3.96 -12.34
C LYS A 92 4.07 3.65 -12.57
N GLU A 93 3.38 3.19 -11.53
CA GLU A 93 1.94 2.91 -11.57
C GLU A 93 1.09 4.19 -11.61
N VAL A 94 1.55 5.28 -10.99
CA VAL A 94 0.88 6.58 -11.16
C VAL A 94 1.03 7.05 -12.61
N ALA A 95 2.22 6.94 -13.20
CA ALA A 95 2.51 7.46 -14.54
C ALA A 95 1.73 6.78 -15.70
N THR A 96 0.98 5.71 -15.47
CA THR A 96 0.13 5.10 -16.51
C THR A 96 -1.16 5.87 -16.76
N ASP A 97 -1.57 6.72 -15.82
CA ASP A 97 -2.91 7.34 -15.79
C ASP A 97 -2.86 8.87 -15.96
N PHE A 98 -1.66 9.45 -16.09
CA PHE A 98 -1.41 10.90 -16.11
C PHE A 98 -0.58 11.33 -17.32
#